data_AF-A0A6V8LV60-F1
#
_entry.id   AF-A0A6V8LV60-F1
#
_cell.length_a   1.000
_cell.length_b   1.000
_cell.length_c   1.000
_cell.angle_alpha   90.00
_cell.angle_beta   90.00
_cell.angle_gamma   90.00
#
_symmetry.space_group_name_H-M   'P 1'
#
loop_
_entity.id
_entity.type
_entity.pdbx_description
1 polymer ?
#
loop_
_entity_poly.entity_id
_entity_poly.type
_entity_poly.pdbx_seq_one_letter_code
_entity_poly.pdbx_strand_id
1 'polypeptide(L)'
;MWGRLGPGVLASLVLSGLIVLVPNSAAGFGTIEGGGQNREHERITRAAVACPAGAGSDGDCFEPRSVDQLAGHGKGFGAVGAPDLTEISNPAAHCDDADFLVGRYPQTRAEASAKLLDCVNHLRRRFREAIDSAKDLLDDEGQIIGAEVNLGTDCALANTEQRAKCESLEGFGRALHGAQDFYSHSNWADVADPSRPIGADNPPGLNLPAPSPVLDLRGSGAPTVPRDLTTGCFVIRDSVPGVGACERRVTHAALNKDNGLVDQSTGATTSPTTPRGEVASNFAKAVAGAMVETRHQWQDFRAALETSYGAQKGSLMACALTRDDPLNDCRGRSRAAAVLAISGVLIGVLGVGILLFQARRRRHLNVTNRSPLPP
;
A
#
# COMPACT_ATOMS: atom_id res chain seq x y z
N MET A 1 -14.67 24.09 80.49
CA MET A 1 -16.12 24.22 80.24
C MET A 1 -16.33 24.08 78.73
N TRP A 2 -16.38 22.86 78.20
CA TRP A 2 -17.62 22.13 77.85
C TRP A 2 -18.52 22.89 76.88
N GLY A 3 -18.66 22.40 75.64
CA GLY A 3 -19.65 22.93 74.70
C GLY A 3 -19.62 22.42 73.26
N ARG A 4 -19.69 21.09 73.08
CA ARG A 4 -20.45 20.37 72.02
C ARG A 4 -20.06 20.54 70.53
N LEU A 5 -19.38 19.51 70.03
CA LEU A 5 -19.41 19.02 68.64
C LEU A 5 -20.77 18.38 68.34
N GLY A 6 -21.43 18.82 67.25
CA GLY A 6 -22.67 18.24 66.74
C GLY A 6 -22.41 17.06 65.79
N PRO A 7 -23.16 15.95 65.90
CA PRO A 7 -23.09 14.82 64.98
C PRO A 7 -24.10 15.01 63.83
N GLY A 8 -23.66 14.79 62.59
CA GLY A 8 -24.50 14.99 61.41
C GLY A 8 -23.91 14.42 60.13
N VAL A 9 -23.61 13.12 60.18
CA VAL A 9 -23.65 12.13 59.09
C VAL A 9 -23.68 12.67 57.64
N LEU A 10 -22.52 12.55 56.99
CA LEU A 10 -22.30 12.04 55.63
C LEU A 10 -23.56 11.66 54.83
N ALA A 11 -23.93 12.49 53.86
CA ALA A 11 -24.82 12.12 52.76
C ALA A 11 -24.27 12.68 51.44
N SER A 12 -23.60 11.79 50.72
CA SER A 12 -23.55 11.61 49.26
C SER A 12 -24.08 12.73 48.36
N LEU A 13 -23.18 13.24 47.51
CA LEU A 13 -23.35 13.21 46.04
C LEU A 13 -21.97 13.44 45.42
N VAL A 14 -21.20 12.35 45.36
CA VAL A 14 -20.11 12.22 44.40
C VAL A 14 -20.79 12.18 43.03
N LEU A 15 -20.91 13.35 42.39
CA LEU A 15 -21.22 13.45 40.98
C LEU A 15 -19.94 13.04 40.22
N SER A 16 -19.61 11.74 40.28
CA SER A 16 -18.74 11.11 39.30
C SER A 16 -19.53 11.13 38.00
N GLY A 17 -19.44 12.25 37.29
CA GLY A 17 -19.80 12.29 35.89
C GLY A 17 -18.97 11.20 35.21
N LEU A 18 -19.63 10.10 34.84
CA LEU A 18 -19.17 9.29 33.73
C LEU A 18 -19.07 10.23 32.55
N ILE A 19 -17.89 10.78 32.32
CA ILE A 19 -17.48 11.19 31.00
C ILE A 19 -17.39 9.86 30.25
N VAL A 20 -18.50 9.48 29.61
CA VAL A 20 -18.44 8.56 28.48
C VAL A 20 -17.56 9.28 27.47
N LEU A 21 -16.27 8.94 27.46
CA LEU A 21 -15.39 9.26 26.37
C LEU A 21 -15.96 8.52 25.17
N VAL A 22 -16.80 9.20 24.39
CA VAL A 22 -17.21 8.72 23.07
C VAL A 22 -15.95 8.81 22.22
N PRO A 23 -15.32 7.69 21.81
CA PRO A 23 -14.16 7.75 20.94
C PRO A 23 -14.67 8.02 19.53
N ASN A 24 -14.88 9.30 19.18
CA ASN A 24 -15.18 9.71 17.80
C ASN A 24 -14.01 10.51 17.23
N SER A 25 -12.81 9.95 17.32
CA SER A 25 -11.74 10.34 16.40
C SER A 25 -11.86 9.40 15.22
N ALA A 26 -12.53 9.87 14.17
CA ALA A 26 -12.54 9.22 12.88
C ALA A 26 -11.14 9.39 12.26
N ALA A 27 -10.18 8.59 12.71
CA ALA A 27 -9.04 8.25 11.86
C ALA A 27 -9.57 7.41 10.69
N GLY A 28 -8.81 7.28 9.61
CA GLY A 28 -9.23 6.50 8.46
C GLY A 28 -9.33 5.01 8.71
N PHE A 29 -9.13 4.17 7.68
CA PHE A 29 -9.13 2.73 7.89
C PHE A 29 -8.23 2.45 9.09
N GLY A 30 -8.75 1.78 10.12
CA GLY A 30 -8.07 1.79 11.39
C GLY A 30 -6.67 1.19 11.34
N THR A 31 -5.74 1.73 12.13
CA THR A 31 -4.37 1.20 12.27
C THR A 31 -4.16 0.47 13.61
N ILE A 32 -5.06 0.65 14.57
CA ILE A 32 -4.98 -0.01 15.89
C ILE A 32 -6.16 -0.96 16.13
N GLU A 33 -6.02 -1.85 17.13
CA GLU A 33 -7.15 -2.55 17.73
C GLU A 33 -7.69 -1.72 18.90
N GLY A 34 -8.94 -1.28 18.81
CA GLY A 34 -9.60 -0.52 19.88
C GLY A 34 -10.09 0.86 19.42
N GLY A 35 -10.93 1.48 20.25
CA GLY A 35 -11.59 2.75 19.87
C GLY A 35 -12.57 2.60 18.69
N GLY A 36 -12.98 1.39 18.34
CA GLY A 36 -13.85 1.08 17.19
C GLY A 36 -13.10 0.55 15.95
N GLN A 37 -11.78 0.71 15.91
CA GLN A 37 -10.89 0.26 14.83
C GLN A 37 -10.47 -1.20 15.01
N ASN A 38 -10.17 -1.86 13.88
CA ASN A 38 -9.81 -3.27 13.80
C ASN A 38 -8.55 -3.52 12.95
N ARG A 39 -7.64 -2.55 12.84
CA ARG A 39 -6.44 -2.62 11.98
C ARG A 39 -6.77 -2.89 10.50
N GLU A 40 -7.77 -2.19 9.99
CA GLU A 40 -8.22 -2.29 8.61
C GLU A 40 -7.06 -2.06 7.61
N HIS A 41 -6.17 -1.07 7.81
CA HIS A 41 -4.99 -0.88 6.94
C HIS A 41 -4.07 -2.11 6.90
N GLU A 42 -3.75 -2.69 8.05
CA GLU A 42 -2.92 -3.92 8.15
C GLU A 42 -3.59 -5.05 7.35
N ARG A 43 -4.88 -5.29 7.62
CA ARG A 43 -5.62 -6.42 7.08
C ARG A 43 -5.85 -6.30 5.57
N ILE A 44 -6.18 -5.10 5.09
CA ILE A 44 -6.32 -4.79 3.66
C ILE A 44 -4.99 -5.03 2.96
N THR A 45 -3.89 -4.51 3.52
CA THR A 45 -2.56 -4.65 2.93
C THR A 45 -2.13 -6.11 2.86
N ARG A 46 -2.33 -6.89 3.94
CA ARG A 46 -2.07 -8.34 3.94
C ARG A 46 -2.91 -9.08 2.90
N ALA A 47 -4.21 -8.83 2.87
CA ALA A 47 -5.11 -9.49 1.91
C ALA A 47 -4.80 -9.12 0.45
N ALA A 48 -4.21 -7.93 0.24
CA ALA A 48 -3.82 -7.46 -1.08
C ALA A 48 -2.52 -8.12 -1.56
N VAL A 49 -1.46 -8.10 -0.75
CA VAL A 49 -0.10 -8.38 -1.22
C VAL A 49 0.69 -9.41 -0.42
N ALA A 50 0.15 -10.02 0.65
CA ALA A 50 0.86 -11.11 1.33
C ALA A 50 0.93 -12.37 0.46
N CYS A 51 2.04 -13.11 0.55
CA CYS A 51 2.14 -14.40 -0.11
C CYS A 51 1.16 -15.41 0.52
N PRO A 52 0.56 -16.31 -0.29
CA PRO A 52 -0.19 -17.43 0.25
C PRO A 52 0.64 -18.26 1.23
N ALA A 53 -0.01 -18.86 2.23
CA ALA A 53 0.69 -19.65 3.23
C ALA A 53 1.56 -20.75 2.61
N GLY A 54 2.85 -20.74 2.94
CA GLY A 54 3.83 -21.71 2.43
C GLY A 54 4.35 -21.44 1.01
N ALA A 55 3.90 -20.37 0.34
CA ALA A 55 4.45 -19.93 -0.93
C ALA A 55 5.55 -18.87 -0.72
N GLY A 56 6.68 -19.03 -1.41
CA GLY A 56 7.71 -17.99 -1.49
C GLY A 56 7.38 -16.97 -2.58
N SER A 57 7.93 -15.76 -2.47
CA SER A 57 7.60 -14.66 -3.40
C SER A 57 8.32 -14.75 -4.75
N ASP A 58 7.64 -14.64 -5.88
CA ASP A 58 8.28 -14.40 -7.18
C ASP A 58 8.49 -12.91 -7.50
N GLY A 59 8.25 -12.04 -6.51
CA GLY A 59 8.20 -10.58 -6.61
C GLY A 59 6.78 -10.02 -6.68
N ASP A 60 5.74 -10.87 -6.76
CA ASP A 60 4.35 -10.40 -6.86
C ASP A 60 3.66 -10.24 -5.49
N CYS A 61 4.16 -10.93 -4.47
CA CYS A 61 3.64 -10.89 -3.10
C CYS A 61 4.77 -10.70 -2.08
N PHE A 62 4.47 -10.33 -0.84
CA PHE A 62 5.43 -10.15 0.23
C PHE A 62 5.40 -11.36 1.17
N GLU A 63 6.58 -11.90 1.46
CA GLU A 63 6.76 -12.95 2.45
C GLU A 63 6.46 -12.45 3.86
N PRO A 64 6.19 -13.35 4.84
CA PRO A 64 5.64 -12.97 6.14
C PRO A 64 6.37 -11.82 6.83
N ARG A 65 7.69 -11.87 6.99
CA ARG A 65 8.42 -10.80 7.71
C ARG A 65 8.45 -9.50 6.92
N SER A 66 8.50 -9.59 5.60
CA SER A 66 8.50 -8.42 4.72
C SER A 66 7.14 -7.73 4.71
N VAL A 67 6.04 -8.49 4.65
CA VAL A 67 4.69 -7.92 4.75
C VAL A 67 4.41 -7.40 6.16
N ASP A 68 5.01 -7.98 7.21
CA ASP A 68 4.89 -7.46 8.58
C ASP A 68 5.45 -6.04 8.72
N GLN A 69 6.52 -5.70 7.98
CA GLN A 69 7.04 -4.33 7.97
C GLN A 69 6.14 -3.38 7.17
N LEU A 70 5.57 -3.85 6.06
CA LEU A 70 4.70 -3.04 5.21
C LEU A 70 3.33 -2.80 5.86
N ALA A 71 2.65 -3.87 6.26
CA ALA A 71 1.29 -3.87 6.77
C ALA A 71 1.20 -3.58 8.28
N GLY A 72 2.25 -3.89 9.03
CA GLY A 72 2.21 -3.89 10.49
C GLY A 72 1.93 -5.28 11.05
N HIS A 73 2.26 -5.50 12.31
CA HIS A 73 2.01 -6.77 13.00
C HIS A 73 1.98 -6.57 14.52
N GLY A 74 1.15 -7.36 15.21
CA GLY A 74 1.03 -7.27 16.66
C GLY A 74 0.56 -5.88 17.13
N LYS A 75 1.48 -5.10 17.72
CA LYS A 75 1.24 -3.71 18.13
C LYS A 75 1.94 -2.68 17.23
N GLY A 76 2.69 -3.13 16.23
CA GLY A 76 3.37 -2.27 15.28
C GLY A 76 2.43 -1.85 14.15
N PHE A 77 2.52 -0.57 13.77
CA PHE A 77 1.65 0.06 12.77
C PHE A 77 2.05 -0.32 11.34
N GLY A 78 3.28 -0.81 11.16
CA GLY A 78 3.87 -1.00 9.83
C GLY A 78 4.05 0.32 9.09
N ALA A 79 4.48 0.21 7.84
CA ALA A 79 4.68 1.36 6.98
C ALA A 79 3.35 1.99 6.57
N VAL A 80 2.32 1.15 6.31
CA VAL A 80 0.99 1.63 5.95
C VAL A 80 0.32 2.38 7.09
N GLY A 81 0.62 2.07 8.34
CA GLY A 81 0.09 2.79 9.48
C GLY A 81 0.90 4.03 9.91
N ALA A 82 2.06 4.28 9.32
CA ALA A 82 2.96 5.35 9.73
C ALA A 82 2.37 6.78 9.66
N PRO A 83 1.50 7.11 8.67
CA PRO A 83 0.84 8.42 8.63
C PRO A 83 -0.05 8.70 9.86
N ASP A 84 -0.72 7.70 10.44
CA ASP A 84 -1.53 7.89 11.65
C ASP A 84 -0.72 8.28 12.89
N LEU A 85 0.60 8.07 12.87
CA LEU A 85 1.50 8.48 13.95
C LEU A 85 2.10 9.87 13.73
N THR A 86 2.41 10.20 12.47
CA THR A 86 3.29 11.33 12.14
C THR A 86 2.63 12.41 11.30
N GLU A 87 1.49 12.10 10.67
CA GLU A 87 0.80 12.92 9.68
C GLU A 87 -0.71 13.01 9.93
N ILE A 88 -1.19 12.64 11.13
CA ILE A 88 -2.63 12.59 11.51
C ILE A 88 -3.42 13.88 11.24
N SER A 89 -2.76 15.04 11.17
CA SER A 89 -3.40 16.33 10.89
C SER A 89 -3.08 16.88 9.50
N ASN A 90 -2.58 16.03 8.60
CA ASN A 90 -2.27 16.37 7.22
C ASN A 90 -3.32 15.74 6.29
N PRO A 91 -4.34 16.50 5.84
CA PRO A 91 -5.41 15.98 4.98
C PRO A 91 -4.89 15.32 3.69
N ALA A 92 -3.75 15.77 3.17
CA ALA A 92 -3.17 15.20 1.96
C ALA A 92 -2.62 13.77 2.15
N ALA A 93 -2.28 13.38 3.39
CA ALA A 93 -1.85 12.01 3.70
C ALA A 93 -3.04 11.02 3.77
N HIS A 94 -4.24 11.52 4.09
CA HIS A 94 -5.49 10.77 4.25
C HIS A 94 -6.49 10.99 3.10
N CYS A 95 -6.09 11.77 2.09
CA CYS A 95 -6.93 12.17 0.96
C CYS A 95 -8.28 12.84 1.33
N ASP A 96 -8.24 13.62 2.41
CA ASP A 96 -9.37 14.38 2.92
C ASP A 96 -9.47 15.80 2.33
N ASP A 97 -10.52 16.51 2.75
CA ASP A 97 -10.83 17.92 2.45
C ASP A 97 -11.16 18.27 0.99
N ALA A 98 -11.19 17.30 0.09
CA ALA A 98 -11.66 17.48 -1.29
C ALA A 98 -13.19 17.34 -1.43
N ASP A 99 -13.94 17.79 -0.42
CA ASP A 99 -15.39 17.72 -0.38
C ASP A 99 -16.08 18.61 -1.41
N PHE A 100 -17.12 18.10 -2.04
CA PHE A 100 -17.87 18.83 -3.04
C PHE A 100 -19.29 18.32 -3.18
N LEU A 101 -20.23 19.24 -3.34
CA LEU A 101 -21.58 18.95 -3.81
C LEU A 101 -21.98 19.92 -4.90
N VAL A 102 -22.67 19.40 -5.92
CA VAL A 102 -23.21 20.22 -7.01
C VAL A 102 -24.26 21.19 -6.47
N GLY A 103 -24.15 22.46 -6.86
CA GLY A 103 -25.10 23.51 -6.49
C GLY A 103 -24.45 24.59 -5.64
N ARG A 104 -25.22 25.16 -4.71
CA ARG A 104 -24.70 26.12 -3.73
C ARG A 104 -24.04 25.35 -2.59
N TYR A 105 -22.71 25.28 -2.63
CA TYR A 105 -21.91 24.57 -1.64
C TYR A 105 -20.71 25.44 -1.20
N PRO A 106 -20.23 25.36 0.05
CA PRO A 106 -19.17 26.25 0.54
C PRO A 106 -17.85 26.14 -0.22
N GLN A 107 -17.52 24.96 -0.73
CA GLN A 107 -16.32 24.71 -1.53
C GLN A 107 -16.67 24.59 -3.02
N THR A 108 -15.93 25.26 -3.88
CA THR A 108 -16.11 25.14 -5.33
C THR A 108 -15.52 23.84 -5.86
N ARG A 109 -15.94 23.41 -7.06
CA ARG A 109 -15.35 22.23 -7.71
C ARG A 109 -13.84 22.37 -7.91
N ALA A 110 -13.39 23.57 -8.31
CA ALA A 110 -11.99 23.85 -8.58
C ALA A 110 -11.13 23.73 -7.30
N GLU A 111 -11.60 24.28 -6.18
CA GLU A 111 -10.91 24.15 -4.88
C GLU A 111 -10.83 22.69 -4.42
N ALA A 112 -11.93 21.96 -4.51
CA ALA A 112 -11.95 20.55 -4.15
C ALA A 112 -11.05 19.70 -5.06
N SER A 113 -11.00 19.98 -6.37
CA SER A 113 -10.08 19.31 -7.29
C SER A 113 -8.62 19.64 -7.01
N ALA A 114 -8.31 20.88 -6.58
CA ALA A 114 -6.96 21.27 -6.17
C ALA A 114 -6.51 20.49 -4.92
N LYS A 115 -7.37 20.37 -3.91
CA LYS A 115 -7.08 19.58 -2.69
C LYS A 115 -6.92 18.09 -2.96
N LEU A 116 -7.72 17.54 -3.87
CA LEU A 116 -7.55 16.16 -4.32
C LEU A 116 -6.20 15.96 -5.01
N LEU A 117 -5.79 16.93 -5.85
CA LEU A 117 -4.47 16.92 -6.48
C LEU A 117 -3.33 17.05 -5.44
N ASP A 118 -3.53 17.79 -4.37
CA ASP A 118 -2.57 17.86 -3.26
C ASP A 118 -2.38 16.49 -2.59
N CYS A 119 -3.46 15.73 -2.35
CA CYS A 119 -3.34 14.34 -1.87
C CYS A 119 -2.59 13.47 -2.88
N VAL A 120 -2.98 13.48 -4.17
CA VAL A 120 -2.32 12.67 -5.19
C VAL A 120 -0.83 13.02 -5.30
N ASN A 121 -0.46 14.29 -5.25
CA ASN A 121 0.93 14.73 -5.27
C ASN A 121 1.69 14.36 -3.99
N HIS A 122 1.02 14.35 -2.84
CA HIS A 122 1.59 13.84 -1.60
C HIS A 122 1.93 12.36 -1.74
N LEU A 123 0.99 11.53 -2.19
CA LEU A 123 1.20 10.10 -2.38
C LEU A 123 2.27 9.82 -3.44
N ARG A 124 2.28 10.55 -4.56
CA ARG A 124 3.35 10.49 -5.58
C ARG A 124 4.73 10.79 -5.01
N ARG A 125 4.84 11.71 -4.06
CA ARG A 125 6.11 12.01 -3.41
C ARG A 125 6.55 10.82 -2.55
N ARG A 126 5.67 10.28 -1.70
CA ARG A 126 5.97 9.09 -0.88
C ARG A 126 6.36 7.87 -1.72
N PHE A 127 5.65 7.67 -2.82
CA PHE A 127 5.94 6.63 -3.81
C PHE A 127 7.33 6.79 -4.44
N ARG A 128 7.71 8.03 -4.80
CA ARG A 128 9.06 8.33 -5.34
C ARG A 128 10.15 8.20 -4.29
N GLU A 129 9.94 8.65 -3.07
CA GLU A 129 10.86 8.44 -1.94
C GLU A 129 11.18 6.94 -1.78
N ALA A 130 10.17 6.08 -1.88
CA ALA A 130 10.37 4.64 -1.82
C ALA A 130 11.17 4.05 -2.98
N ILE A 131 10.98 4.55 -4.21
CA ILE A 131 11.79 4.19 -5.38
C ILE A 131 13.24 4.65 -5.20
N ASP A 132 13.42 5.86 -4.68
CA ASP A 132 14.74 6.47 -4.49
C ASP A 132 15.55 5.71 -3.41
N SER A 133 14.92 5.33 -2.28
CA SER A 133 15.56 4.51 -1.24
C SER A 133 15.88 3.09 -1.73
N ALA A 134 15.10 2.53 -2.67
CA ALA A 134 15.34 1.17 -3.17
C ALA A 134 16.68 1.02 -3.90
N LYS A 135 17.30 2.11 -4.39
CA LYS A 135 18.61 2.04 -5.04
C LYS A 135 19.70 1.51 -4.11
N ASP A 136 19.59 1.85 -2.82
CA ASP A 136 20.59 1.56 -1.79
C ASP A 136 20.47 0.12 -1.28
N LEU A 137 19.51 -0.66 -1.80
CA LEU A 137 19.47 -2.12 -1.62
C LEU A 137 20.66 -2.81 -2.30
N LEU A 138 21.25 -2.18 -3.32
CA LEU A 138 22.30 -2.75 -4.16
C LEU A 138 23.59 -1.94 -4.04
N ASP A 139 24.73 -2.63 -4.14
CA ASP A 139 26.05 -2.00 -4.29
C ASP A 139 26.31 -1.52 -5.73
N ASP A 140 27.48 -0.92 -5.95
CA ASP A 140 27.91 -0.40 -7.25
C ASP A 140 27.98 -1.52 -8.32
N GLU A 141 28.29 -2.76 -7.90
CA GLU A 141 28.28 -3.96 -8.73
C GLU A 141 26.86 -4.56 -8.95
N GLY A 142 25.83 -3.95 -8.37
CA GLY A 142 24.44 -4.40 -8.48
C GLY A 142 24.12 -5.66 -7.66
N GLN A 143 24.89 -5.96 -6.62
CA GLN A 143 24.63 -7.04 -5.67
C GLN A 143 23.87 -6.52 -4.46
N ILE A 144 23.03 -7.37 -3.87
CA ILE A 144 22.27 -7.01 -2.66
C ILE A 144 23.22 -6.80 -1.48
N ILE A 145 23.07 -5.66 -0.80
CA ILE A 145 23.80 -5.31 0.43
C ILE A 145 23.07 -5.94 1.62
N GLY A 146 23.72 -6.88 2.29
CA GLY A 146 23.09 -7.65 3.37
C GLY A 146 22.60 -6.82 4.55
N ALA A 147 23.33 -5.78 4.94
CA ALA A 147 22.94 -4.89 6.04
C ALA A 147 21.64 -4.12 5.74
N GLU A 148 21.43 -3.76 4.48
CA GLU A 148 20.31 -2.92 4.02
C GLU A 148 18.99 -3.69 3.89
N VAL A 149 19.06 -5.02 3.79
CA VAL A 149 17.89 -5.90 3.60
C VAL A 149 17.58 -6.76 4.81
N ASN A 150 18.42 -6.73 5.85
CA ASN A 150 18.30 -7.60 7.00
C ASN A 150 17.07 -7.23 7.84
N LEU A 151 16.13 -8.18 7.98
CA LEU A 151 14.95 -8.06 8.85
C LEU A 151 15.12 -8.78 10.19
N GLY A 152 16.34 -9.16 10.58
CA GLY A 152 16.67 -9.78 11.87
C GLY A 152 16.11 -9.02 13.09
N THR A 153 15.90 -7.71 12.93
CA THR A 153 15.10 -6.86 13.81
C THR A 153 14.09 -6.10 12.95
N ASP A 154 12.90 -5.87 13.48
CA ASP A 154 11.86 -5.06 12.82
C ASP A 154 12.38 -3.68 12.44
N CYS A 155 11.74 -3.09 11.43
CA CYS A 155 12.01 -1.75 10.96
C CYS A 155 11.60 -0.71 12.03
N ALA A 156 12.46 0.28 12.27
CA ALA A 156 12.18 1.41 13.16
C ALA A 156 11.39 2.51 12.43
N LEU A 157 10.25 2.13 11.86
CA LEU A 157 9.43 2.97 10.99
C LEU A 157 8.90 4.21 11.72
N ALA A 158 8.72 5.31 10.97
CA ALA A 158 8.33 6.61 11.51
C ALA A 158 9.31 7.19 12.56
N ASN A 159 10.53 6.68 12.60
CA ASN A 159 11.59 7.08 13.53
C ASN A 159 12.96 7.15 12.81
N THR A 160 14.03 6.59 13.37
CA THR A 160 15.42 6.72 12.88
C THR A 160 15.89 5.53 12.03
N GLU A 161 14.99 4.90 11.28
CA GLU A 161 15.38 3.81 10.38
C GLU A 161 16.29 4.31 9.25
N GLN A 162 17.26 3.47 8.83
CA GLN A 162 18.24 3.81 7.80
C GLN A 162 18.49 2.67 6.81
N ARG A 163 17.96 1.47 7.07
CA ARG A 163 18.09 0.34 6.15
C ARG A 163 17.24 0.60 4.91
N ALA A 164 17.84 0.51 3.73
CA ALA A 164 17.20 0.82 2.46
C ALA A 164 15.89 0.04 2.24
N LYS A 165 15.83 -1.24 2.67
CA LYS A 165 14.59 -2.03 2.59
C LYS A 165 13.49 -1.42 3.42
N CYS A 166 13.78 -1.04 4.65
CA CYS A 166 12.79 -0.47 5.54
C CYS A 166 12.34 0.93 5.08
N GLU A 167 13.25 1.80 4.63
CA GLU A 167 12.89 3.11 4.11
C GLU A 167 12.03 3.03 2.84
N SER A 168 12.39 2.12 1.93
CA SER A 168 11.62 1.88 0.71
C SER A 168 10.21 1.36 1.05
N LEU A 169 10.10 0.42 1.98
CA LEU A 169 8.80 -0.04 2.47
C LEU A 169 8.02 1.08 3.17
N GLU A 170 8.69 1.96 3.94
CA GLU A 170 8.05 3.10 4.61
C GLU A 170 7.42 4.07 3.60
N GLY A 171 8.19 4.53 2.61
CA GLY A 171 7.65 5.43 1.58
C GLY A 171 6.50 4.79 0.80
N PHE A 172 6.59 3.50 0.50
CA PHE A 172 5.53 2.79 -0.23
C PHE A 172 4.28 2.62 0.63
N GLY A 173 4.43 2.20 1.89
CA GLY A 173 3.31 2.07 2.83
C GLY A 173 2.61 3.41 3.10
N ARG A 174 3.36 4.51 3.26
CA ARG A 174 2.78 5.85 3.40
C ARG A 174 1.97 6.27 2.17
N ALA A 175 2.37 5.87 0.96
CA ALA A 175 1.58 6.09 -0.25
C ALA A 175 0.32 5.21 -0.27
N LEU A 176 0.43 3.95 0.15
CA LEU A 176 -0.71 3.04 0.26
C LEU A 176 -1.76 3.51 1.26
N HIS A 177 -1.34 4.10 2.38
CA HIS A 177 -2.23 4.62 3.42
C HIS A 177 -3.30 5.55 2.82
N GLY A 178 -2.89 6.66 2.20
CA GLY A 178 -3.83 7.61 1.59
C GLY A 178 -4.58 7.03 0.39
N ALA A 179 -3.99 6.08 -0.33
CA ALA A 179 -4.69 5.36 -1.40
C ALA A 179 -5.81 4.46 -0.85
N GLN A 180 -5.63 3.86 0.31
CA GLN A 180 -6.66 3.06 0.99
C GLN A 180 -7.74 3.99 1.60
N ASP A 181 -7.33 5.06 2.27
CA ASP A 181 -8.24 6.09 2.82
C ASP A 181 -9.10 6.75 1.75
N PHE A 182 -8.59 6.94 0.53
CA PHE A 182 -9.40 7.41 -0.58
C PHE A 182 -10.67 6.56 -0.78
N TYR A 183 -10.60 5.23 -0.61
CA TYR A 183 -11.78 4.37 -0.78
C TYR A 183 -12.74 4.43 0.40
N SER A 184 -12.27 4.78 1.59
CA SER A 184 -13.11 4.83 2.78
C SER A 184 -13.67 6.23 3.06
N HIS A 185 -12.95 7.30 2.73
CA HIS A 185 -13.35 8.70 2.97
C HIS A 185 -13.92 9.40 1.75
N SER A 186 -13.97 8.74 0.59
CA SER A 186 -14.63 9.27 -0.61
C SER A 186 -15.94 8.56 -0.90
N ASN A 187 -16.71 9.14 -1.82
CA ASN A 187 -17.89 8.50 -2.39
C ASN A 187 -17.59 7.59 -3.59
N TRP A 188 -16.33 7.23 -3.85
CA TRP A 188 -15.90 6.54 -5.07
C TRP A 188 -16.60 5.19 -5.27
N ALA A 189 -16.41 4.27 -4.33
CA ALA A 189 -16.87 2.88 -4.47
C ALA A 189 -18.29 2.65 -3.93
N ASP A 190 -18.87 3.65 -3.26
CA ASP A 190 -20.03 3.46 -2.40
C ASP A 190 -21.35 3.95 -3.04
N VAL A 191 -22.46 3.70 -2.34
CA VAL A 191 -23.78 4.27 -2.65
C VAL A 191 -24.27 5.12 -1.48
N ALA A 192 -25.12 6.11 -1.78
CA ALA A 192 -25.79 6.89 -0.74
C ALA A 192 -26.86 6.07 -0.02
N ASP A 193 -27.21 6.48 1.20
CA ASP A 193 -28.37 5.92 1.92
C ASP A 193 -29.66 6.31 1.16
N PRO A 194 -30.42 5.36 0.59
CA PRO A 194 -31.61 5.67 -0.19
C PRO A 194 -32.78 6.18 0.66
N SER A 195 -32.71 6.01 1.99
CA SER A 195 -33.75 6.48 2.93
C SER A 195 -33.59 7.95 3.32
N ARG A 196 -32.45 8.57 2.98
CA ARG A 196 -32.10 9.95 3.34
C ARG A 196 -31.98 10.82 2.09
N PRO A 197 -32.37 12.11 2.15
CA PRO A 197 -32.18 13.02 1.03
C PRO A 197 -30.68 13.21 0.72
N ILE A 198 -30.35 13.42 -0.55
CA ILE A 198 -28.98 13.74 -0.95
C ILE A 198 -28.61 15.14 -0.45
N GLY A 199 -27.46 15.27 0.20
CA GLY A 199 -26.97 16.52 0.77
C GLY A 199 -25.63 16.35 1.50
N ALA A 200 -25.20 17.37 2.24
CA ALA A 200 -23.93 17.35 2.97
C ALA A 200 -23.81 16.14 3.92
N ASP A 201 -24.90 15.80 4.61
CA ASP A 201 -24.93 14.73 5.60
C ASP A 201 -25.19 13.33 4.99
N ASN A 202 -25.50 13.26 3.70
CA ASN A 202 -25.69 12.03 2.91
C ASN A 202 -25.31 12.32 1.44
N PRO A 203 -24.01 12.47 1.13
CA PRO A 203 -23.55 12.79 -0.21
C PRO A 203 -23.87 11.65 -1.19
N PRO A 204 -24.00 11.94 -2.50
CA PRO A 204 -24.21 10.90 -3.51
C PRO A 204 -23.05 9.90 -3.49
N GLY A 205 -23.32 8.63 -3.78
CA GLY A 205 -22.29 7.62 -4.05
C GLY A 205 -22.07 7.44 -5.55
N LEU A 206 -20.85 7.17 -5.99
CA LEU A 206 -20.52 6.99 -7.41
C LEU A 206 -20.56 5.53 -7.86
N ASN A 207 -20.36 4.59 -6.92
CA ASN A 207 -20.31 3.15 -7.21
C ASN A 207 -19.37 2.80 -8.39
N LEU A 208 -18.21 3.44 -8.45
CA LEU A 208 -17.19 3.24 -9.48
C LEU A 208 -16.27 2.06 -9.13
N PRO A 209 -15.70 1.38 -10.15
CA PRO A 209 -14.77 0.29 -9.93
C PRO A 209 -13.39 0.79 -9.49
N ALA A 210 -12.60 -0.14 -8.95
CA ALA A 210 -11.15 0.02 -8.75
C ALA A 210 -10.36 -0.64 -9.91
N PRO A 211 -9.10 -0.22 -10.17
CA PRO A 211 -8.40 0.88 -9.53
C PRO A 211 -8.94 2.24 -9.97
N SER A 212 -8.69 3.27 -9.17
CA SER A 212 -9.13 4.63 -9.46
C SER A 212 -8.11 5.32 -10.37
N PRO A 213 -8.49 5.85 -11.55
CA PRO A 213 -7.59 6.65 -12.38
C PRO A 213 -7.18 7.97 -11.72
N VAL A 214 -7.78 8.35 -10.60
CA VAL A 214 -7.35 9.51 -9.80
C VAL A 214 -6.02 9.22 -9.09
N LEU A 215 -5.80 7.98 -8.66
CA LEU A 215 -4.64 7.55 -7.88
C LEU A 215 -3.47 7.10 -8.78
N ASP A 216 -3.22 7.81 -9.88
CA ASP A 216 -2.04 7.59 -10.71
C ASP A 216 -0.78 8.12 -10.02
N LEU A 217 -0.08 7.25 -9.29
CA LEU A 217 1.11 7.61 -8.50
C LEU A 217 2.42 7.65 -9.32
N ARG A 218 2.40 7.15 -10.56
CA ARG A 218 3.54 7.23 -11.48
C ARG A 218 3.52 8.48 -12.34
N GLY A 219 2.33 8.99 -12.64
CA GLY A 219 2.15 10.18 -13.44
C GLY A 219 2.57 11.47 -12.72
N SER A 220 2.65 12.54 -13.51
CA SER A 220 2.91 13.92 -13.03
C SER A 220 1.77 14.88 -13.37
N GLY A 221 0.79 14.44 -14.17
CA GLY A 221 -0.36 15.25 -14.58
C GLY A 221 -1.46 15.30 -13.53
N ALA A 222 -2.32 16.31 -13.63
CA ALA A 222 -3.55 16.35 -12.86
C ALA A 222 -4.51 15.23 -13.35
N PRO A 223 -5.06 14.40 -12.45
CA PRO A 223 -5.99 13.36 -12.85
C PRO A 223 -7.31 13.96 -13.35
N THR A 224 -8.02 13.22 -14.20
CA THR A 224 -9.40 13.57 -14.54
C THR A 224 -10.29 13.22 -13.36
N VAL A 225 -10.86 14.25 -12.72
CA VAL A 225 -11.71 14.12 -11.54
C VAL A 225 -13.16 13.97 -11.98
N PRO A 226 -13.87 12.88 -11.63
CA PRO A 226 -15.30 12.79 -11.87
C PRO A 226 -16.03 13.97 -11.22
N ARG A 227 -16.99 14.55 -11.95
CA ARG A 227 -17.69 15.78 -11.53
C ARG A 227 -18.20 15.70 -10.10
N ASP A 228 -18.79 14.56 -9.74
CA ASP A 228 -19.48 14.34 -8.48
C ASP A 228 -18.61 13.60 -7.43
N LEU A 229 -17.29 13.45 -7.67
CA LEU A 229 -16.36 12.89 -6.68
C LEU A 229 -16.20 13.84 -5.49
N THR A 230 -16.40 13.34 -4.29
CA THR A 230 -16.18 14.07 -3.04
C THR A 230 -15.39 13.20 -2.08
N THR A 231 -14.44 13.80 -1.37
CA THR A 231 -13.89 13.23 -0.12
C THR A 231 -14.46 14.01 1.07
N GLY A 232 -14.14 13.62 2.30
CA GLY A 232 -14.71 14.24 3.48
C GLY A 232 -13.91 15.43 4.00
N CYS A 233 -14.58 16.49 4.44
CA CYS A 233 -13.94 17.53 5.23
C CYS A 233 -13.54 16.99 6.61
N PHE A 234 -12.29 17.17 7.03
CA PHE A 234 -11.78 16.60 8.28
C PHE A 234 -11.55 17.67 9.36
N VAL A 235 -11.98 17.33 10.58
CA VAL A 235 -11.60 18.01 11.83
C VAL A 235 -11.45 16.95 12.92
N ILE A 236 -10.59 17.18 13.92
CA ILE A 236 -10.29 16.18 14.97
C ILE A 236 -11.55 15.65 15.68
N ARG A 237 -12.59 16.48 15.84
CA ARG A 237 -13.87 16.10 16.45
C ARG A 237 -14.95 16.07 15.39
N ASP A 238 -14.78 15.21 14.39
CA ASP A 238 -15.68 15.17 13.26
C ASP A 238 -17.04 14.55 13.62
N SER A 239 -18.08 15.02 12.92
CA SER A 239 -19.45 14.58 13.15
C SER A 239 -20.37 14.87 11.96
N VAL A 240 -21.59 14.36 12.04
CA VAL A 240 -22.66 14.63 11.09
C VAL A 240 -23.87 15.16 11.88
N PRO A 241 -24.35 16.40 11.64
CA PRO A 241 -23.82 17.39 10.71
C PRO A 241 -22.43 17.91 11.10
N GLY A 242 -21.68 18.43 10.13
CA GLY A 242 -20.31 18.90 10.35
C GLY A 242 -20.16 20.08 11.31
N VAL A 243 -18.98 20.19 11.92
CA VAL A 243 -18.66 21.20 12.95
C VAL A 243 -17.39 21.98 12.61
N GLY A 244 -17.24 23.17 13.20
CA GLY A 244 -16.06 24.01 13.00
C GLY A 244 -15.84 24.36 11.53
N ALA A 245 -14.64 24.09 11.01
CA ALA A 245 -14.30 24.34 9.60
C ALA A 245 -15.08 23.46 8.60
N CYS A 246 -15.75 22.41 9.09
CA CYS A 246 -16.59 21.51 8.30
C CYS A 246 -18.09 21.79 8.45
N GLU A 247 -18.49 22.89 9.08
CA GLU A 247 -19.91 23.24 9.18
C GLU A 247 -20.54 23.43 7.79
N ARG A 248 -21.68 22.77 7.55
CA ARG A 248 -22.40 22.73 6.26
C ARG A 248 -21.62 22.08 5.11
N ARG A 249 -20.56 21.33 5.41
CA ARG A 249 -19.78 20.56 4.44
C ARG A 249 -20.04 19.06 4.60
N VAL A 250 -19.84 18.30 3.52
CA VAL A 250 -19.69 16.84 3.54
C VAL A 250 -18.48 16.55 4.40
N THR A 251 -18.71 15.86 5.50
CA THR A 251 -17.65 15.53 6.45
C THR A 251 -17.02 14.18 6.18
N HIS A 252 -15.82 13.99 6.70
CA HIS A 252 -15.17 12.68 6.78
C HIS A 252 -16.12 11.67 7.40
N ALA A 253 -16.75 11.98 8.54
CA ALA A 253 -17.72 11.16 9.23
C ALA A 253 -18.95 10.78 8.37
N ALA A 254 -19.39 11.66 7.45
CA ALA A 254 -20.51 11.36 6.55
C ALA A 254 -20.16 10.35 5.46
N LEU A 255 -18.88 10.28 5.08
CA LEU A 255 -18.37 9.34 4.08
C LEU A 255 -17.70 8.11 4.70
N ASN A 256 -17.29 8.16 5.96
CA ASN A 256 -16.47 7.16 6.64
C ASN A 256 -17.00 5.72 6.51
N LYS A 257 -16.12 4.82 6.07
CA LYS A 257 -16.35 3.37 5.97
C LYS A 257 -15.25 2.57 6.69
N ASP A 258 -14.71 3.12 7.77
CA ASP A 258 -13.43 2.70 8.36
C ASP A 258 -13.54 1.67 9.48
N ASN A 259 -14.75 1.34 9.93
CA ASN A 259 -14.94 0.39 11.02
C ASN A 259 -15.67 -0.85 10.53
N GLY A 260 -14.99 -1.99 10.60
CA GLY A 260 -15.55 -3.32 10.44
C GLY A 260 -14.46 -4.39 10.46
N LEU A 261 -14.87 -5.66 10.40
CA LEU A 261 -13.92 -6.77 10.40
C LEU A 261 -13.48 -7.08 8.98
N VAL A 262 -12.15 -7.16 8.77
CA VAL A 262 -11.54 -7.61 7.52
C VAL A 262 -10.74 -8.89 7.78
N ASP A 263 -11.02 -9.94 7.03
CA ASP A 263 -10.18 -11.14 7.04
C ASP A 263 -8.86 -10.84 6.32
N GLN A 264 -7.74 -10.93 7.02
CA GLN A 264 -6.43 -10.55 6.49
C GLN A 264 -5.90 -11.46 5.36
N SER A 265 -6.53 -12.63 5.14
CA SER A 265 -6.09 -13.59 4.13
C SER A 265 -6.90 -13.49 2.84
N THR A 266 -8.18 -13.14 2.95
CA THR A 266 -9.14 -13.13 1.84
C THR A 266 -9.65 -11.74 1.51
N GLY A 267 -9.61 -10.81 2.47
CA GLY A 267 -10.27 -9.51 2.39
C GLY A 267 -11.78 -9.56 2.64
N ALA A 268 -12.32 -10.72 3.05
CA ALA A 268 -13.74 -10.83 3.35
C ALA A 268 -14.12 -9.93 4.53
N THR A 269 -15.25 -9.22 4.39
CA THR A 269 -15.67 -8.21 5.38
C THR A 269 -16.92 -8.60 6.14
N THR A 270 -16.99 -8.29 7.43
CA THR A 270 -18.21 -8.41 8.24
C THR A 270 -18.35 -7.26 9.25
N SER A 271 -19.54 -7.12 9.84
CA SER A 271 -19.79 -6.23 10.97
C SER A 271 -19.35 -4.77 10.78
N PRO A 272 -19.74 -4.08 9.69
CA PRO A 272 -19.51 -2.65 9.60
C PRO A 272 -20.25 -1.92 10.71
N THR A 273 -19.67 -0.86 11.27
CA THR A 273 -20.30 -0.10 12.38
C THR A 273 -20.41 1.40 12.11
N THR A 274 -19.94 1.87 10.96
CA THR A 274 -20.12 3.27 10.55
C THR A 274 -21.46 3.42 9.83
N PRO A 275 -22.19 4.55 10.04
CA PRO A 275 -23.47 4.74 9.38
C PRO A 275 -23.41 4.59 7.85
N ARG A 276 -22.33 5.07 7.21
CA ARG A 276 -22.16 4.92 5.75
C ARG A 276 -21.70 3.52 5.35
N GLY A 277 -20.92 2.84 6.18
CA GLY A 277 -20.45 1.47 5.96
C GLY A 277 -21.56 0.41 6.05
N GLU A 278 -22.56 0.64 6.91
CA GLU A 278 -23.76 -0.20 7.08
C GLU A 278 -24.74 -0.11 5.90
N VAL A 279 -24.63 0.93 5.06
CA VAL A 279 -25.50 1.07 3.88
C VAL A 279 -25.11 0.03 2.83
N ALA A 280 -26.05 -0.87 2.54
CA ALA A 280 -25.92 -1.93 1.56
C ALA A 280 -24.61 -2.73 1.74
N SER A 281 -23.66 -2.58 0.82
CA SER A 281 -22.35 -3.26 0.85
C SER A 281 -21.19 -2.27 0.82
N ASN A 282 -21.39 -1.05 1.32
CA ASN A 282 -20.43 0.05 1.20
C ASN A 282 -19.07 -0.27 1.81
N PHE A 283 -19.05 -0.83 3.04
CA PHE A 283 -17.79 -1.26 3.66
C PHE A 283 -17.05 -2.30 2.81
N ALA A 284 -17.76 -3.34 2.37
CA ALA A 284 -17.20 -4.39 1.53
C ALA A 284 -16.63 -3.85 0.20
N LYS A 285 -17.32 -2.88 -0.42
CA LYS A 285 -16.88 -2.24 -1.67
C LYS A 285 -15.64 -1.36 -1.46
N ALA A 286 -15.58 -0.61 -0.36
CA ALA A 286 -14.41 0.20 -0.02
C ALA A 286 -13.17 -0.69 0.20
N VAL A 287 -13.30 -1.75 1.02
CA VAL A 287 -12.23 -2.72 1.28
C VAL A 287 -11.79 -3.41 -0.01
N ALA A 288 -12.72 -3.91 -0.82
CA ALA A 288 -12.40 -4.56 -2.09
C ALA A 288 -11.68 -3.61 -3.07
N GLY A 289 -12.13 -2.34 -3.14
CA GLY A 289 -11.51 -1.31 -3.94
C GLY A 289 -10.08 -1.01 -3.47
N ALA A 290 -9.89 -0.81 -2.18
CA ALA A 290 -8.58 -0.57 -1.56
C ALA A 290 -7.60 -1.73 -1.77
N MET A 291 -8.07 -2.98 -1.77
CA MET A 291 -7.23 -4.15 -2.08
C MET A 291 -6.80 -4.18 -3.55
N VAL A 292 -7.72 -3.91 -4.49
CA VAL A 292 -7.41 -3.83 -5.91
C VAL A 292 -6.42 -2.69 -6.17
N GLU A 293 -6.64 -1.53 -5.54
CA GLU A 293 -5.73 -0.39 -5.58
C GLU A 293 -4.35 -0.76 -5.05
N THR A 294 -4.27 -1.36 -3.86
CA THR A 294 -2.99 -1.74 -3.24
C THR A 294 -2.17 -2.69 -4.14
N ARG A 295 -2.83 -3.67 -4.78
CA ARG A 295 -2.17 -4.56 -5.76
C ARG A 295 -1.70 -3.80 -7.00
N HIS A 296 -2.53 -2.89 -7.50
CA HIS A 296 -2.20 -2.06 -8.66
C HIS A 296 -0.99 -1.17 -8.37
N GLN A 297 -0.96 -0.49 -7.22
CA GLN A 297 0.16 0.34 -6.80
C GLN A 297 1.45 -0.46 -6.61
N TRP A 298 1.38 -1.71 -6.15
CA TRP A 298 2.55 -2.59 -6.10
C TRP A 298 3.08 -2.94 -7.50
N GLN A 299 2.19 -3.27 -8.44
CA GLN A 299 2.58 -3.53 -9.84
C GLN A 299 3.25 -2.29 -10.46
N ASP A 300 2.69 -1.12 -10.21
CA ASP A 300 3.22 0.14 -10.68
C ASP A 300 4.56 0.50 -10.04
N PHE A 301 4.73 0.18 -8.76
CA PHE A 301 5.99 0.38 -8.04
C PHE A 301 7.11 -0.45 -8.65
N ARG A 302 6.85 -1.73 -8.94
CA ARG A 302 7.82 -2.61 -9.63
C ARG A 302 8.18 -2.09 -11.02
N ALA A 303 7.17 -1.69 -11.81
CA ALA A 303 7.40 -1.12 -13.13
C ALA A 303 8.22 0.19 -13.05
N ALA A 304 8.00 1.00 -12.02
CA ALA A 304 8.76 2.22 -11.79
C ALA A 304 10.22 1.93 -11.39
N LEU A 305 10.48 0.92 -10.55
CA LEU A 305 11.84 0.47 -10.25
C LEU A 305 12.59 0.04 -11.51
N GLU A 306 11.95 -0.75 -12.38
CA GLU A 306 12.55 -1.20 -13.64
C GLU A 306 12.80 -0.06 -14.62
N THR A 307 11.89 0.93 -14.64
CA THR A 307 12.05 2.14 -15.47
C THR A 307 13.20 3.01 -14.97
N SER A 308 13.33 3.18 -13.65
CA SER A 308 14.34 4.07 -13.05
C SER A 308 15.75 3.46 -13.02
N TYR A 309 15.87 2.16 -12.74
CA TYR A 309 17.17 1.51 -12.51
C TYR A 309 17.53 0.46 -13.57
N GLY A 310 16.67 0.25 -14.57
CA GLY A 310 16.80 -0.78 -15.58
C GLY A 310 16.23 -2.13 -15.11
N ALA A 311 15.72 -2.92 -16.07
CA ALA A 311 14.95 -4.14 -15.80
C ALA A 311 15.64 -5.11 -14.83
N GLN A 312 16.94 -5.37 -14.99
CA GLN A 312 17.66 -6.33 -14.14
C GLN A 312 17.77 -5.85 -12.69
N LYS A 313 18.21 -4.60 -12.47
CA LYS A 313 18.36 -4.04 -11.11
C LYS A 313 16.99 -3.81 -10.46
N GLY A 314 16.02 -3.27 -11.20
CA GLY A 314 14.67 -3.04 -10.70
C GLY A 314 13.96 -4.33 -10.28
N SER A 315 14.04 -5.39 -11.08
CA SER A 315 13.53 -6.72 -10.70
C SER A 315 14.24 -7.29 -9.45
N LEU A 316 15.55 -7.04 -9.30
CA LEU A 316 16.30 -7.49 -8.13
C LEU A 316 15.91 -6.74 -6.86
N MET A 317 15.70 -5.41 -6.96
CA MET A 317 15.18 -4.57 -5.88
C MET A 317 13.78 -5.03 -5.45
N ALA A 318 12.87 -5.26 -6.42
CA ALA A 318 11.53 -5.78 -6.14
C ALA A 318 11.59 -7.13 -5.41
N CYS A 319 12.45 -8.05 -5.86
CA CYS A 319 12.70 -9.31 -5.17
C CYS A 319 13.15 -9.07 -3.71
N ALA A 320 14.13 -8.19 -3.50
CA ALA A 320 14.66 -7.93 -2.16
C ALA A 320 13.64 -7.31 -1.20
N LEU A 321 12.75 -6.45 -1.70
CA LEU A 321 11.65 -5.88 -0.92
C LEU A 321 10.65 -6.95 -0.47
N THR A 322 10.37 -7.92 -1.34
CA THR A 322 9.35 -8.96 -1.08
C THR A 322 9.82 -10.18 -0.30
N ARG A 323 11.13 -10.49 -0.31
CA ARG A 323 11.70 -11.71 0.29
C ARG A 323 12.17 -11.49 1.72
N ASP A 324 11.98 -12.48 2.58
CA ASP A 324 12.46 -12.45 3.96
C ASP A 324 13.97 -12.70 4.06
N ASP A 325 14.55 -13.43 3.11
CA ASP A 325 16.00 -13.64 2.96
C ASP A 325 16.51 -13.34 1.53
N PRO A 326 16.56 -12.06 1.14
CA PRO A 326 16.94 -11.65 -0.21
C PRO A 326 18.32 -12.14 -0.67
N LEU A 327 19.27 -12.29 0.25
CA LEU A 327 20.64 -12.70 -0.07
C LEU A 327 20.70 -14.14 -0.61
N ASN A 328 19.78 -15.00 -0.19
CA ASN A 328 19.72 -16.38 -0.65
C ASN A 328 18.68 -16.55 -1.77
N ASP A 329 17.56 -15.84 -1.70
CA ASP A 329 16.42 -16.08 -2.59
C ASP A 329 16.52 -15.34 -3.92
N CYS A 330 17.12 -14.15 -3.95
CA CYS A 330 17.10 -13.29 -5.14
C CYS A 330 18.30 -13.53 -6.10
N ARG A 331 19.32 -14.29 -5.67
CA ARG A 331 20.54 -14.54 -6.46
C ARG A 331 20.34 -15.56 -7.60
N GLY A 332 19.18 -16.23 -7.68
CA GLY A 332 18.93 -17.35 -8.59
C GLY A 332 18.80 -17.00 -10.09
N ARG A 333 18.44 -15.77 -10.46
CA ARG A 333 18.24 -15.38 -11.87
C ARG A 333 19.54 -15.29 -12.68
N SER A 334 20.68 -14.99 -12.05
CA SER A 334 21.99 -14.91 -12.74
C SER A 334 22.60 -16.28 -13.01
N ARG A 335 22.39 -17.26 -12.12
CA ARG A 335 22.92 -18.63 -12.29
C ARG A 335 22.26 -19.38 -13.44
N ALA A 336 20.95 -19.23 -13.65
CA ALA A 336 20.25 -19.87 -14.77
C ALA A 336 20.74 -19.36 -16.13
N ALA A 337 20.92 -18.03 -16.26
CA ALA A 337 21.47 -17.42 -17.47
C ALA A 337 22.94 -17.83 -17.71
N ALA A 338 23.76 -17.90 -16.65
CA ALA A 338 25.14 -18.36 -16.74
C ALA A 338 25.24 -19.84 -17.13
N VAL A 339 24.40 -20.73 -16.56
CA VAL A 339 24.34 -22.15 -16.92
C VAL A 339 23.90 -22.34 -18.37
N LEU A 340 22.93 -21.57 -18.86
CA LEU A 340 22.49 -21.60 -20.26
C LEU A 340 23.57 -21.09 -21.21
N ALA A 341 24.29 -20.02 -20.85
CA ALA A 341 25.41 -19.51 -21.64
C ALA A 341 26.58 -20.51 -21.71
N ILE A 342 26.95 -21.10 -20.59
CA ILE A 342 28.00 -22.13 -20.52
C ILE A 342 27.60 -23.37 -21.33
N SER A 343 26.34 -23.80 -21.24
CA SER A 343 25.81 -24.92 -22.02
C SER A 343 25.82 -24.63 -23.52
N GLY A 344 25.44 -23.41 -23.93
CA GLY A 344 25.50 -22.99 -25.33
C GLY A 344 26.92 -22.98 -25.90
N VAL A 345 27.89 -22.49 -25.12
CA VAL A 345 29.31 -22.51 -25.50
C VAL A 345 29.84 -23.94 -25.61
N LEU A 346 29.54 -24.81 -24.65
CA LEU A 346 29.96 -26.22 -24.68
C LEU A 346 29.38 -26.97 -25.89
N ILE A 347 28.10 -26.77 -26.21
CA ILE A 347 27.45 -27.35 -27.38
C ILE A 347 28.09 -26.83 -28.68
N GLY A 348 28.39 -25.52 -28.75
CA GLY A 348 29.08 -24.91 -29.89
C GLY A 348 30.48 -25.50 -30.13
N VAL A 349 31.27 -25.65 -29.06
CA VAL A 349 32.63 -26.23 -29.14
C VAL A 349 32.59 -27.70 -29.55
N LEU A 350 31.65 -28.49 -29.00
CA LEU A 350 31.43 -29.88 -29.42
C LEU A 350 31.02 -29.98 -30.89
N GLY A 351 30.12 -29.13 -31.35
CA GLY A 351 29.68 -29.08 -32.76
C GLY A 351 30.84 -28.79 -33.73
N VAL A 352 31.68 -27.80 -33.40
CA VAL A 352 32.88 -27.47 -34.20
C VAL A 352 33.88 -28.62 -34.18
N GLY A 353 34.12 -29.24 -33.02
CA GLY A 353 35.00 -30.40 -32.90
C GLY A 353 34.57 -31.58 -33.77
N ILE A 354 33.27 -31.89 -33.79
CA ILE A 354 32.70 -32.95 -34.64
C ILE A 354 32.86 -32.63 -36.12
N LEU A 355 32.58 -31.39 -36.54
CA LEU A 355 32.74 -30.96 -37.93
C LEU A 355 34.21 -31.05 -38.39
N LEU A 356 35.15 -30.60 -37.56
CA LEU A 356 36.58 -30.71 -37.85
C LEU A 356 37.04 -32.17 -37.92
N PHE A 357 36.55 -33.03 -37.03
CA PHE A 357 36.85 -34.47 -37.05
C PHE A 357 36.32 -35.14 -38.33
N GLN A 358 35.08 -34.85 -38.73
CA GLN A 358 34.50 -35.37 -39.98
C GLN A 358 35.26 -34.88 -41.21
N ALA A 359 35.66 -33.60 -41.25
CA ALA A 359 36.46 -33.05 -42.34
C ALA A 359 37.85 -33.72 -42.44
N ARG A 360 38.50 -33.99 -41.30
CA ARG A 360 39.78 -34.72 -41.24
C ARG A 360 39.63 -36.16 -41.72
N ARG A 361 38.58 -36.86 -41.30
CA ARG A 361 38.28 -38.24 -41.73
C ARG A 361 38.03 -38.33 -43.23
N ARG A 362 37.30 -37.37 -43.83
CA ARG A 362 37.10 -37.29 -45.28
C ARG A 362 38.40 -37.04 -46.05
N ARG A 363 39.29 -36.19 -45.54
CA ARG A 363 40.62 -35.98 -46.15
C ARG A 363 41.49 -37.23 -46.12
N HIS A 364 41.44 -38.00 -45.02
CA HIS A 364 42.22 -39.22 -44.88
C HIS A 364 41.78 -40.33 -45.85
N LEU A 365 40.48 -40.43 -46.13
CA LEU A 365 39.93 -41.40 -47.09
C LEU A 365 40.28 -41.05 -48.55
N ASN A 366 40.47 -39.76 -48.87
CA ASN A 366 40.85 -39.31 -50.22
C ASN A 366 42.35 -39.51 -50.53
N VAL A 367 43.21 -39.65 -49.52
CA VAL A 367 44.66 -39.88 -49.72
C VAL A 367 44.95 -41.34 -50.06
N THR A 368 44.13 -42.28 -49.59
CA THR A 368 44.30 -43.72 -49.85
C THR A 368 43.80 -44.20 -51.22
N ASN A 369 43.21 -43.31 -52.05
CA ASN A 369 42.60 -43.68 -53.33
C ASN A 369 43.34 -43.18 -54.59
N ARG A 370 44.62 -42.77 -54.46
CA ARG A 370 45.47 -42.50 -55.63
C ARG A 370 46.21 -43.77 -56.04
N SER A 371 45.64 -44.48 -57.00
CA SER A 371 46.30 -45.58 -57.72
C SER A 371 47.54 -45.07 -58.47
N PRO A 372 48.64 -45.84 -58.53
CA PRO A 372 49.79 -45.50 -59.36
C PRO A 372 49.45 -45.68 -60.85
N LEU A 373 49.90 -44.73 -61.67
CA LEU A 373 49.80 -44.79 -63.13
C LEU A 373 50.59 -45.98 -63.68
N PRO A 374 50.06 -46.73 -64.66
CA PRO A 374 50.80 -47.80 -65.32
C PRO A 374 51.82 -47.21 -66.32
N PRO A 375 52.87 -47.98 -66.65
CA PRO A 375 54.04 -47.54 -67.41
C PRO A 375 53.76 -47.14 -68.86
#